data_AF-A0A443RFR1-F1
#
_entry.id   AF-A0A443RFR1-F1
#
_cell.length_a   1.000
_cell.length_b   1.000
_cell.length_c   1.000
_cell.angle_alpha   90.00
_cell.angle_beta   90.00
_cell.angle_gamma   90.00
#
_symmetry.space_group_name_H-M   'P 1'
#
loop_
_entity.id
_entity.type
_entity.pdbx_description
1 polymer ?
#
loop_
_entity_poly.entity_id
_entity_poly.type
_entity_poly.pdbx_seq_one_letter_code
_entity_poly.pdbx_strand_id
1 'polypeptide(L)'
;MGKGGDAKPKGRMSAYAYFVQTCREEHKKKHPNENVVFAEFSRKCADRWKTMSEKEKQRFHQMAEKDKKRYEGEMANYKPPKGEKASKKRKRVKDPNAPKRALSAFFWFCNDERPKVKEQMPDTTVGEVAKELGRRWNDCSEEVKSKYEALAAKDKARYEKEINLYKSKKSKGQSSFAYNQVSEACEATISSLN
;
A
#
# COMPACT_ATOMS: atom_id res chain seq x y z
N MET A 1 -11.78 20.62 -23.27
CA MET A 1 -10.45 20.08 -22.90
C MET A 1 -10.64 18.88 -21.96
N GLY A 2 -10.26 17.66 -22.37
CA GLY A 2 -10.48 16.44 -21.58
C GLY A 2 -9.59 15.26 -22.01
N LYS A 3 -8.31 15.35 -21.65
CA LYS A 3 -7.31 14.30 -21.32
C LYS A 3 -7.39 12.93 -22.05
N GLY A 4 -6.41 12.70 -22.93
CA GLY A 4 -6.17 11.42 -23.60
C GLY A 4 -5.78 10.26 -22.67
N GLY A 5 -6.72 9.35 -22.46
CA GLY A 5 -6.51 8.06 -21.79
C GLY A 5 -7.36 6.91 -22.37
N ASP A 6 -8.02 7.14 -23.51
CA ASP A 6 -9.14 6.33 -24.01
C ASP A 6 -8.74 5.05 -24.80
N ALA A 7 -7.48 4.62 -24.74
CA ALA A 7 -7.08 3.36 -25.38
C ALA A 7 -7.20 2.14 -24.45
N LYS A 8 -7.08 2.33 -23.13
CA LYS A 8 -7.05 1.22 -22.17
C LYS A 8 -8.46 0.86 -21.67
N PRO A 9 -8.89 -0.41 -21.79
CA PRO A 9 -10.15 -0.89 -21.21
C PRO A 9 -10.30 -0.50 -19.73
N LYS A 10 -11.48 0.00 -19.36
CA LYS A 10 -11.80 0.32 -17.96
C LYS A 10 -11.79 -0.97 -17.15
N GLY A 11 -11.06 -0.94 -16.02
CA GLY A 11 -10.90 -2.10 -15.15
C GLY A 11 -12.23 -2.68 -14.69
N ARG A 12 -12.25 -4.01 -14.50
CA ARG A 12 -13.45 -4.71 -14.03
C ARG A 12 -13.92 -4.23 -12.66
N MET A 13 -15.23 -4.04 -12.51
CA MET A 13 -15.91 -3.69 -11.28
C MET A 13 -16.36 -4.95 -10.55
N SER A 14 -16.18 -4.96 -9.23
CA SER A 14 -16.69 -6.03 -8.35
C SER A 14 -18.17 -5.81 -8.00
N ALA A 15 -18.82 -6.85 -7.47
CA ALA A 15 -20.20 -6.76 -7.01
C ALA A 15 -20.38 -5.64 -5.97
N TYR A 16 -19.45 -5.55 -5.03
CA TYR A 16 -19.41 -4.48 -4.05
C TYR A 16 -19.21 -3.09 -4.69
N ALA A 17 -18.37 -2.98 -5.73
CA ALA A 17 -18.15 -1.70 -6.41
C ALA A 17 -19.43 -1.20 -7.13
N TYR A 18 -20.19 -2.11 -7.75
CA TYR A 18 -21.51 -1.79 -8.31
C TYR A 18 -22.50 -1.36 -7.23
N PHE A 19 -22.50 -2.05 -6.08
CA PHE A 19 -23.36 -1.68 -4.96
C PHE A 19 -23.03 -0.30 -4.37
N VAL A 20 -21.74 0.02 -4.18
CA VAL A 20 -21.33 1.35 -3.70
C VAL A 20 -21.72 2.43 -4.71
N GLN A 21 -21.62 2.13 -6.01
CA GLN A 21 -22.07 3.03 -7.06
C GLN A 21 -23.58 3.27 -6.99
N THR A 22 -24.41 2.23 -6.88
CA THR A 22 -25.87 2.41 -6.76
C THR A 22 -26.24 3.16 -5.51
N CYS A 23 -25.59 2.89 -4.37
CA CYS A 23 -25.79 3.67 -3.15
C CYS A 23 -25.45 5.15 -3.34
N ARG A 24 -24.40 5.46 -4.10
CA ARG A 24 -23.95 6.83 -4.36
C ARG A 24 -24.91 7.57 -5.28
N GLU A 25 -25.44 6.89 -6.29
CA GLU A 25 -26.44 7.44 -7.21
C GLU A 25 -27.77 7.70 -6.51
N GLU A 26 -28.24 6.76 -5.67
CA GLU A 26 -29.43 6.94 -4.83
C GLU A 26 -29.28 8.12 -3.88
N HIS A 27 -28.13 8.24 -3.21
CA HIS A 27 -27.86 9.36 -2.31
C HIS A 27 -27.81 10.69 -3.06
N LYS A 28 -27.16 10.74 -4.23
CA LYS A 28 -27.11 11.96 -5.06
C LYS A 28 -28.51 12.36 -5.56
N LYS A 29 -29.38 11.39 -5.85
CA LYS A 29 -30.77 11.65 -6.26
C LYS A 29 -31.64 12.19 -5.12
N LYS A 30 -31.47 11.65 -3.90
CA LYS A 30 -32.24 12.04 -2.71
C LYS A 30 -31.72 13.32 -2.05
N HIS A 31 -30.41 13.55 -2.15
CA HIS A 31 -29.72 14.68 -1.52
C HIS A 31 -28.80 15.37 -2.55
N PRO A 32 -29.37 16.02 -3.59
CA PRO A 32 -28.59 16.61 -4.68
C PRO A 32 -27.68 17.77 -4.24
N ASN A 33 -28.00 18.44 -3.13
CA ASN A 33 -27.25 19.57 -2.59
C ASN A 33 -26.38 19.21 -1.36
N GLU A 34 -26.40 17.96 -0.90
CA GLU A 34 -25.65 17.54 0.28
C GLU A 34 -24.27 17.01 -0.11
N ASN A 35 -23.23 17.52 0.54
CA ASN A 35 -21.87 17.08 0.30
C ASN A 35 -21.59 15.79 1.07
N VAL A 36 -21.55 14.66 0.35
CA VAL A 36 -21.32 13.35 0.94
C VAL A 36 -19.87 13.22 1.43
N VAL A 37 -19.70 13.18 2.76
CA VAL A 37 -18.39 12.89 3.38
C VAL A 37 -17.99 11.45 3.05
N PHE A 38 -16.98 11.29 2.18
CA PHE A 38 -16.58 9.99 1.63
C PHE A 38 -16.28 8.93 2.70
N ALA A 39 -15.65 9.31 3.81
CA ALA A 39 -15.32 8.40 4.89
C ALA A 39 -16.58 7.82 5.59
N GLU A 40 -17.57 8.67 5.86
CA GLU A 40 -18.84 8.25 6.47
C GLU A 40 -19.66 7.39 5.50
N PHE A 41 -19.72 7.81 4.23
CA PHE A 41 -20.44 7.08 3.21
C PHE A 41 -19.83 5.70 2.97
N SER A 42 -18.49 5.60 2.93
CA SER A 42 -17.80 4.32 2.77
C SER A 42 -18.08 3.37 3.93
N ARG A 43 -18.20 3.86 5.18
CA ARG A 43 -18.59 3.04 6.33
C ARG A 43 -20.03 2.55 6.21
N LYS A 44 -20.98 3.46 5.94
CA LYS A 44 -22.39 3.12 5.74
C LYS A 44 -22.60 2.09 4.63
N CYS A 45 -21.87 2.19 3.52
CA CYS A 45 -21.90 1.18 2.46
C CYS A 45 -21.33 -0.17 2.92
N ALA A 46 -20.24 -0.19 3.68
CA ALA A 46 -19.68 -1.44 4.18
C ALA A 46 -20.64 -2.16 5.13
N ASP A 47 -21.26 -1.43 6.07
CA ASP A 47 -22.24 -1.98 7.01
C ASP A 47 -23.47 -2.51 6.27
N ARG A 48 -24.03 -1.72 5.35
CA ARG A 48 -25.18 -2.13 4.53
C ARG A 48 -24.88 -3.37 3.69
N TRP A 49 -23.70 -3.45 3.06
CA TRP A 49 -23.31 -4.65 2.33
C TRP A 49 -23.17 -5.87 3.24
N LYS A 50 -22.70 -5.70 4.48
CA LYS A 50 -22.61 -6.81 5.44
C LYS A 50 -23.99 -7.32 5.84
N THR A 51 -24.95 -6.44 6.08
CA THR A 51 -26.33 -6.77 6.49
C THR A 51 -27.25 -7.20 5.34
N MET A 52 -26.87 -6.94 4.09
CA MET A 52 -27.66 -7.34 2.93
C MET A 52 -27.72 -8.86 2.75
N SER A 53 -28.89 -9.33 2.32
CA SER A 53 -29.14 -10.73 2.04
C SER A 53 -28.39 -11.20 0.78
N GLU A 54 -28.11 -12.50 0.70
CA GLU A 54 -27.43 -13.09 -0.45
C GLU A 54 -28.24 -12.90 -1.74
N LYS A 55 -29.57 -12.88 -1.65
CA LYS A 55 -30.46 -12.64 -2.79
C LYS A 55 -30.32 -11.22 -3.35
N GLU A 56 -30.11 -10.23 -2.51
CA GLU A 56 -29.87 -8.84 -2.96
C GLU A 56 -28.45 -8.68 -3.51
N LYS A 57 -27.47 -9.32 -2.88
CA LYS A 57 -26.08 -9.38 -3.38
C LYS A 57 -25.99 -10.08 -4.72
N GLN A 58 -26.83 -11.11 -4.96
CA GLN A 58 -26.83 -11.90 -6.17
C GLN A 58 -27.03 -11.03 -7.42
N ARG A 59 -27.86 -9.99 -7.34
CA ARG A 59 -28.03 -9.02 -8.43
C ARG A 59 -26.72 -8.31 -8.77
N PHE A 60 -25.95 -7.91 -7.76
CA PHE A 60 -24.66 -7.26 -7.94
C PHE A 60 -23.56 -8.23 -8.38
N HIS A 61 -23.62 -9.49 -7.94
CA HIS A 61 -22.74 -10.56 -8.44
C HIS A 61 -22.96 -10.80 -9.93
N GLN A 62 -24.21 -10.86 -10.39
CA GLN A 62 -24.53 -10.99 -11.81
C GLN A 62 -24.01 -9.79 -12.63
N MET A 63 -24.13 -8.56 -12.10
CA MET A 63 -23.57 -7.37 -12.75
C MET A 63 -22.05 -7.43 -12.85
N ALA A 64 -21.36 -7.87 -11.79
CA ALA A 64 -19.92 -8.03 -11.77
C ALA A 64 -19.43 -9.12 -12.74
N GLU A 65 -20.18 -10.21 -12.91
CA GLU A 65 -19.86 -11.26 -13.88
C GLU A 65 -20.05 -10.79 -15.33
N LYS A 66 -21.07 -9.97 -15.60
CA LYS A 66 -21.22 -9.33 -16.93
C LYS A 66 -20.06 -8.38 -17.21
N ASP A 67 -19.66 -7.58 -16.23
CA ASP A 67 -18.55 -6.65 -16.37
C ASP A 67 -17.20 -7.33 -16.50
N LYS A 68 -17.01 -8.47 -15.84
CA LYS A 68 -15.88 -9.37 -16.04
C LYS A 68 -15.76 -9.78 -17.50
N LYS A 69 -16.86 -10.27 -18.12
CA LYS A 69 -16.88 -10.67 -19.54
C LYS A 69 -16.59 -9.50 -20.47
N ARG A 70 -17.16 -8.31 -20.21
CA ARG A 70 -16.85 -7.09 -20.95
C ARG A 70 -15.35 -6.78 -20.90
N TYR A 71 -14.78 -6.75 -19.70
CA TYR A 71 -13.36 -6.44 -19.50
C TYR A 71 -12.44 -7.47 -20.15
N GLU A 72 -12.76 -8.76 -20.06
CA GLU A 72 -12.00 -9.84 -20.72
C GLU A 72 -12.02 -9.69 -22.24
N GLY A 73 -13.17 -9.38 -22.84
CA GLY A 73 -13.29 -9.12 -24.28
C GLY A 73 -12.56 -7.85 -24.74
N GLU A 74 -12.68 -6.76 -23.99
CA GLU A 74 -11.96 -5.50 -24.30
C GLU A 74 -10.43 -5.68 -24.14
N MET A 75 -9.97 -6.39 -23.10
CA MET A 75 -8.56 -6.66 -22.88
C MET A 75 -7.95 -7.60 -23.92
N ALA A 76 -8.71 -8.56 -24.45
CA ALA A 76 -8.25 -9.44 -25.52
C ALA A 76 -7.91 -8.66 -26.81
N ASN A 77 -8.65 -7.57 -27.07
CA ASN A 77 -8.43 -6.69 -28.22
C ASN A 77 -7.47 -5.53 -27.93
N TYR A 78 -7.06 -5.33 -26.67
CA TYR A 78 -6.20 -4.24 -26.26
C TYR A 78 -4.72 -4.55 -26.52
N LYS A 79 -4.09 -3.77 -27.40
CA LYS A 79 -2.64 -3.77 -27.61
C LYS A 79 -2.03 -2.56 -26.89
N PRO A 80 -1.27 -2.77 -25.79
CA PRO A 80 -0.67 -1.65 -25.08
C PRO A 80 0.33 -0.89 -25.97
N PRO A 81 0.33 0.45 -25.98
CA PRO A 81 1.33 1.23 -26.69
C PRO A 81 2.75 0.86 -26.25
N LYS A 82 3.66 0.71 -27.21
CA LYS A 82 5.06 0.31 -26.97
C LYS A 82 5.75 1.39 -26.12
N GLY A 83 5.90 1.15 -24.82
CA GLY A 83 6.58 2.06 -23.89
C GLY A 83 5.79 2.47 -22.66
N GLU A 84 4.48 2.15 -22.57
CA GLU A 84 3.71 2.38 -21.34
C GLU A 84 4.08 1.36 -20.26
N LYS A 85 5.09 1.71 -19.46
CA LYS A 85 5.42 0.99 -18.22
C LYS A 85 4.15 0.92 -17.37
N ALA A 86 3.73 -0.30 -17.02
CA ALA A 86 2.61 -0.57 -16.12
C ALA A 86 2.58 0.46 -14.99
N SER A 87 1.45 1.17 -14.86
CA SER A 87 1.24 2.27 -13.92
C SER A 87 1.94 1.99 -12.59
N LYS A 88 3.01 2.75 -12.28
CA LYS A 88 3.79 2.62 -11.05
C LYS A 88 2.82 2.48 -9.87
N LYS A 89 2.80 1.32 -9.20
CA LYS A 89 2.08 1.16 -7.92
C LYS A 89 2.43 2.38 -7.06
N ARG A 90 1.41 3.13 -6.63
CA ARG A 90 1.60 4.27 -5.72
C ARG A 90 2.44 3.78 -4.55
N LYS A 91 3.68 4.27 -4.44
CA LYS A 91 4.56 3.93 -3.31
C LYS A 91 3.81 4.36 -2.06
N ARG A 92 3.54 3.42 -1.16
CA ARG A 92 2.99 3.74 0.17
C ARG A 92 3.90 4.80 0.78
N VAL A 93 3.31 5.90 1.26
CA VAL A 93 4.02 6.90 2.04
C VAL A 93 4.63 6.17 3.23
N LYS A 94 5.96 6.18 3.32
CA LYS A 94 6.64 5.60 4.48
C LYS A 94 6.33 6.52 5.66
N ASP A 95 5.87 5.92 6.76
CA ASP A 95 5.63 6.64 8.00
C ASP A 95 6.96 7.30 8.45
N PRO A 96 7.00 8.63 8.67
CA PRO A 96 8.20 9.32 9.13
C PRO A 96 8.73 8.79 10.47
N ASN A 97 7.85 8.20 11.29
CA ASN A 97 8.19 7.67 12.62
C ASN A 97 8.60 6.19 12.58
N ALA A 98 8.52 5.52 11.42
CA ALA A 98 8.97 4.14 11.30
C ALA A 98 10.50 4.08 11.32
N PRO A 99 11.10 3.16 12.11
CA PRO A 99 12.54 2.92 12.10
C PRO A 99 13.07 2.68 10.69
N LYS A 100 14.22 3.28 10.37
CA LYS A 100 14.89 3.06 9.09
C LYS A 100 15.35 1.62 9.01
N ARG A 101 15.17 0.99 7.84
CA ARG A 101 15.56 -0.42 7.63
C ARG A 101 17.04 -0.61 7.89
N ALA A 102 17.37 -1.79 8.44
CA ALA A 102 18.76 -2.20 8.56
C ALA A 102 19.46 -2.22 7.19
N LEU A 103 20.72 -1.78 7.18
CA LEU A 103 21.61 -1.84 6.02
C LEU A 103 22.27 -3.22 5.96
N SER A 104 22.41 -3.77 4.75
CA SER A 104 23.18 -5.00 4.53
C SER A 104 24.69 -4.71 4.49
N ALA A 105 25.51 -5.76 4.57
CA ALA A 105 26.96 -5.65 4.51
C ALA A 105 27.44 -4.89 3.25
N PHE A 106 26.85 -5.21 2.10
CA PHE A 106 27.10 -4.50 0.84
C PHE A 106 26.79 -3.00 0.91
N PHE A 107 25.72 -2.59 1.59
CA PHE A 107 25.39 -1.17 1.72
C PHE A 107 26.33 -0.43 2.68
N TRP A 108 26.85 -1.10 3.71
CA TRP A 108 27.90 -0.56 4.55
C TRP A 108 29.19 -0.34 3.74
N PHE A 109 29.61 -1.35 2.98
CA PHE A 109 30.73 -1.23 2.03
C PHE A 109 30.52 -0.07 1.03
N CYS A 110 29.33 0.01 0.43
CA CYS A 110 29.00 1.09 -0.50
C CYS A 110 29.05 2.47 0.15
N ASN A 111 28.73 2.62 1.45
CA ASN A 111 28.80 3.92 2.12
C ASN A 111 30.25 4.39 2.26
N ASP A 112 31.16 3.47 2.58
CA ASP A 112 32.57 3.78 2.81
C ASP A 112 33.36 3.94 1.50
N GLU A 113 33.02 3.16 0.47
CA GLU A 113 33.75 3.14 -0.80
C GLU A 113 33.18 4.09 -1.87
N ARG A 114 31.89 4.44 -1.80
CA ARG A 114 31.30 5.41 -2.75
C ARG A 114 32.04 6.75 -2.82
N PRO A 115 32.46 7.40 -1.71
CA PRO A 115 33.23 8.64 -1.82
C PRO A 115 34.58 8.42 -2.53
N LYS A 116 35.26 7.30 -2.28
CA LYS A 116 36.55 6.96 -2.91
C LYS A 116 36.40 6.72 -4.42
N VAL A 117 35.37 5.98 -4.82
CA VAL A 117 35.07 5.75 -6.25
C VAL A 117 34.70 7.06 -6.94
N LYS A 118 33.92 7.92 -6.27
CA LYS A 118 33.55 9.24 -6.81
C LYS A 118 34.75 10.16 -6.94
N GLU A 119 35.73 10.09 -6.04
CA GLU A 119 36.97 10.86 -6.15
C GLU A 119 37.86 10.36 -7.29
N GLN A 120 37.93 9.04 -7.48
CA GLN A 120 38.66 8.42 -8.60
C GLN A 120 37.98 8.66 -9.95
N MET A 121 36.65 8.78 -9.96
CA MET A 121 35.84 8.94 -11.17
C MET A 121 34.79 10.07 -10.99
N PRO A 122 35.22 11.33 -10.89
CA PRO A 122 34.34 12.45 -10.56
C PRO A 122 33.29 12.75 -11.64
N ASP A 123 33.56 12.37 -12.88
CA ASP A 123 32.69 12.63 -14.04
C ASP A 123 31.72 11.46 -14.36
N THR A 124 31.67 10.44 -13.50
CA THR A 124 30.78 9.29 -13.71
C THR A 124 29.41 9.45 -13.08
N THR A 125 28.40 8.87 -13.72
CA THR A 125 27.05 8.86 -13.17
C THR A 125 26.96 7.95 -11.94
N VAL A 126 26.01 8.25 -11.04
CA VAL A 126 25.74 7.42 -9.85
C VAL A 126 25.48 5.95 -10.20
N GLY A 127 24.96 5.69 -11.41
CA GLY A 127 24.73 4.33 -11.92
C GLY A 127 26.03 3.59 -12.23
N GLU A 128 27.02 4.25 -12.85
CA GLU A 128 28.33 3.66 -13.13
C GLU A 128 29.13 3.45 -11.84
N VAL A 129 29.09 4.40 -10.92
CA VAL A 129 29.67 4.23 -9.57
C VAL A 129 29.08 3.02 -8.85
N ALA A 130 27.77 2.79 -8.97
CA ALA A 130 27.12 1.63 -8.35
C ALA A 130 27.55 0.30 -8.99
N LYS A 131 27.78 0.26 -10.31
CA LYS A 131 28.31 -0.92 -11.00
C LYS A 131 29.73 -1.24 -10.53
N GLU A 132 30.61 -0.24 -10.46
CA GLU A 132 31.99 -0.43 -10.00
C GLU A 132 32.04 -0.89 -8.54
N LEU A 133 31.21 -0.33 -7.66
CA LEU A 133 31.08 -0.81 -6.27
C LEU A 133 30.61 -2.27 -6.19
N GLY A 134 29.69 -2.68 -7.07
CA GLY A 134 29.25 -4.08 -7.17
C GLY A 134 30.40 -5.01 -7.56
N ARG A 135 31.22 -4.61 -8.54
CA ARG A 135 32.42 -5.36 -8.96
C ARG A 135 33.42 -5.48 -7.82
N ARG A 136 33.78 -4.36 -7.17
CA ARG A 136 34.71 -4.35 -6.04
C ARG A 136 34.23 -5.20 -4.87
N TRP A 137 32.93 -5.22 -4.59
CA TRP A 137 32.39 -6.08 -3.53
C TRP A 137 32.55 -7.57 -3.84
N ASN A 138 32.33 -7.98 -5.09
CA ASN A 138 32.53 -9.37 -5.48
C ASN A 138 34.01 -9.78 -5.36
N ASP A 139 34.91 -8.88 -5.75
CA ASP A 139 36.37 -9.08 -5.71
C ASP A 139 36.97 -8.89 -4.30
N CYS A 140 36.22 -8.34 -3.34
CA CYS A 140 36.68 -8.19 -1.96
C CYS A 140 36.92 -9.56 -1.31
N SER A 141 37.98 -9.63 -0.51
CA SER A 141 38.31 -10.79 0.29
C SER A 141 37.28 -11.04 1.39
N GLU A 142 37.24 -12.27 1.90
CA GLU A 142 36.26 -12.68 2.91
C GLU A 142 36.46 -11.94 4.23
N GLU A 143 37.68 -11.52 4.56
CA GLU A 143 37.99 -10.74 5.77
C GLU A 143 37.34 -9.35 5.71
N VAL A 144 37.40 -8.72 4.54
CA VAL A 144 36.76 -7.42 4.30
C VAL A 144 35.24 -7.59 4.35
N LYS A 145 34.69 -8.63 3.71
CA LYS A 145 33.25 -8.93 3.76
C LYS A 145 32.79 -9.19 5.19
N SER A 146 33.52 -10.00 5.95
CA SER A 146 33.25 -10.34 7.35
C SER A 146 33.17 -9.11 8.25
N LYS A 147 34.07 -8.12 8.08
CA LYS A 147 33.98 -6.83 8.79
C LYS A 147 32.64 -6.14 8.55
N TYR A 148 32.19 -6.06 7.29
CA TYR A 148 30.93 -5.41 6.94
C TYR A 148 29.70 -6.25 7.32
N GLU A 149 29.83 -7.58 7.35
CA GLU A 149 28.80 -8.47 7.88
C GLU A 149 28.60 -8.29 9.38
N ALA A 150 29.68 -8.13 10.15
CA ALA A 150 29.58 -7.81 11.57
C ALA A 150 28.89 -6.45 11.81
N LEU A 151 29.17 -5.45 10.97
CA LEU A 151 28.45 -4.16 11.01
C LEU A 151 26.97 -4.32 10.66
N ALA A 152 26.66 -5.08 9.61
CA ALA A 152 25.28 -5.37 9.21
C ALA A 152 24.51 -6.14 10.29
N ALA A 153 25.15 -7.08 10.98
CA ALA A 153 24.56 -7.83 12.07
C ALA A 153 24.22 -6.92 13.28
N LYS A 154 25.13 -6.01 13.65
CA LYS A 154 24.87 -4.99 14.67
C LYS A 154 23.71 -4.07 14.26
N ASP A 155 23.70 -3.64 13.01
CA ASP A 155 22.68 -2.76 12.45
C ASP A 155 21.29 -3.43 12.41
N LYS A 156 21.26 -4.73 12.07
CA LYS A 156 20.09 -5.59 12.12
C LYS A 156 19.55 -5.71 13.54
N ALA A 157 20.41 -5.96 14.52
CA ALA A 157 20.00 -6.03 15.93
C ALA A 157 19.42 -4.70 16.44
N ARG A 158 19.99 -3.55 16.04
CA ARG A 158 19.41 -2.22 16.33
C ARG A 158 18.02 -2.09 15.71
N TYR A 159 17.88 -2.37 14.41
CA TYR A 159 16.61 -2.25 13.71
C TYR A 159 15.53 -3.18 14.29
N GLU A 160 15.87 -4.40 14.67
CA GLU A 160 14.95 -5.34 15.32
C GLU A 160 14.44 -4.82 16.66
N LYS A 161 15.31 -4.21 17.48
CA LYS A 161 14.88 -3.55 18.71
C LYS A 161 13.95 -2.37 18.41
N GLU A 162 14.36 -1.46 17.53
CA GLU A 162 13.59 -0.27 17.19
C GLU A 162 12.22 -0.61 16.57
N ILE A 163 12.16 -1.58 15.65
CA ILE A 163 10.91 -1.98 15.01
C ILE A 163 9.97 -2.68 15.98
N ASN A 164 10.49 -3.44 16.94
CA ASN A 164 9.69 -4.05 17.99
C ASN A 164 9.09 -2.98 18.92
N LEU A 165 9.89 -1.99 19.35
CA LEU A 165 9.37 -0.84 20.10
C LEU A 165 8.32 -0.05 19.29
N TYR A 166 8.57 0.20 18.01
CA TYR A 166 7.66 0.92 17.13
C TYR A 166 6.33 0.17 16.95
N LYS A 167 6.37 -1.15 16.71
CA LYS A 167 5.17 -2.00 16.62
C LYS A 167 4.38 -1.99 17.93
N SER A 168 5.05 -2.11 19.08
CA SER A 168 4.42 -2.08 20.41
C SER A 168 3.83 -0.70 20.76
N LYS A 169 4.47 0.40 20.35
CA LYS A 169 3.89 1.75 20.52
C LYS A 169 2.68 1.96 19.60
N LYS A 170 2.73 1.43 18.37
CA LYS A 170 1.63 1.52 17.41
C LYS A 170 0.40 0.71 17.84
N SER A 171 0.58 -0.45 18.49
CA SER A 171 -0.54 -1.21 19.06
C SER A 171 -1.16 -0.51 20.26
N LYS A 172 -0.35 0.08 21.15
CA LYS A 172 -0.83 0.86 22.32
C LYS A 172 -1.50 2.18 21.94
N GLY A 173 -1.14 2.79 20.79
CA GLY A 173 -1.76 4.01 20.28
C GLY A 173 -3.03 3.80 19.43
N GLN A 174 -3.38 2.56 19.08
CA GLN A 174 -4.63 2.23 18.37
C GLN A 174 -5.65 1.50 19.24
N SER A 175 -5.23 0.92 20.37
CA SER A 175 -6.09 0.08 21.21
C SER A 175 -6.82 0.81 22.35
N SER A 176 -6.41 2.02 22.74
CA SER A 176 -6.94 2.64 23.98
C SER A 176 -8.08 3.65 23.79
N PHE A 177 -8.46 4.01 22.55
CA PHE A 177 -9.53 5.00 22.33
C PHE A 177 -10.82 4.44 21.73
N ALA A 178 -10.78 3.24 21.11
CA ALA A 178 -11.94 2.68 20.42
C ALA A 178 -12.61 1.50 21.15
N TYR A 179 -11.96 0.88 22.14
CA TYR A 179 -12.50 -0.30 22.82
C TYR A 179 -13.27 0.05 24.11
N ASN A 180 -12.88 1.12 24.80
CA ASN A 180 -13.50 1.47 26.08
C ASN A 180 -14.87 2.16 25.94
N GLN A 181 -15.16 2.84 24.82
CA GLN A 181 -16.47 3.48 24.61
C GLN A 181 -17.56 2.51 24.13
N VAL A 182 -17.18 1.35 23.58
CA VAL A 182 -18.13 0.31 23.12
C VAL A 182 -18.56 -0.59 24.28
N SER A 183 -17.67 -0.83 25.26
CA SER A 183 -17.95 -1.68 26.42
C SER A 183 -18.88 -1.02 27.45
N GLU A 184 -18.70 0.26 27.75
CA GLU A 184 -19.60 0.98 28.67
C GLU A 184 -21.01 1.14 28.09
N ALA A 185 -21.15 1.31 26.77
CA ALA A 185 -22.45 1.40 26.11
C ALA A 185 -23.20 0.06 26.06
N CYS A 186 -22.49 -1.08 25.99
CA CYS A 186 -23.15 -2.40 25.99
C CYS A 186 -23.56 -2.85 27.39
N GLU A 187 -22.76 -2.56 28.43
CA GLU A 187 -23.10 -2.91 29.81
C GLU A 187 -24.24 -2.03 30.38
N ALA A 188 -24.29 -0.73 30.02
CA ALA A 188 -25.38 0.14 30.44
C ALA A 188 -26.74 -0.23 29.83
N THR A 189 -26.76 -0.87 28.65
CA THR A 189 -28.02 -1.29 28.01
C THR A 189 -28.53 -2.60 28.63
N ILE A 190 -27.64 -3.52 29.01
CA ILE A 190 -28.00 -4.82 29.59
C ILE A 190 -28.49 -4.70 31.04
N SER A 191 -28.00 -3.72 31.82
CA SER A 191 -28.49 -3.50 33.20
C SER A 191 -29.86 -2.81 33.29
N SER A 192 -30.44 -2.33 32.19
CA SER A 192 -31.79 -1.72 32.17
C SER A 192 -32.92 -2.70 31.82
N LEU A 193 -32.58 -3.98 31.62
CA LEU A 193 -33.52 -5.05 31.23
C LEU A 193 -33.64 -6.17 32.28
N ASN A 194 -33.19 -5.93 33.52
CA ASN A 194 -33.56 -6.74 34.69
C ASN A 194 -34.15 -5.85 35.78
#